data_AF-A0A1V4YGD7-F1
#
_entry.id   AF-A0A1V4YGD7-F1
#
_cell.length_a   1.000
_cell.length_b   1.000
_cell.length_c   1.000
_cell.angle_alpha   90.00
_cell.angle_beta   90.00
_cell.angle_gamma   90.00
#
_symmetry.space_group_name_H-M   'P 1'
#
loop_
_entity.id
_entity.type
_entity.pdbx_description
1 polymer ?
#
loop_
_entity_poly.entity_id
_entity_poly.type
_entity_poly.pdbx_seq_one_letter_code
_entity_poly.pdbx_strand_id
1 'polypeptide(L)'
;MSDMPPGLPPFMTSQAGGPPPMASGGSFAQSLGAFGTMLKIQETISTRFPISKVPWKDTRVFLRAHTIESIRSTPLYGFMMRLFKDVGLGDMQLIGYAPMHYVFAVPGCPVCNIYPALHNQKVCVATTDALHRFFKEELELECMVEETECVKDSGAVCKFKVSLQPISAYQVLLDENDRLILSGKRPPAMEQSELVSRVEILTIYKLLDRGKLSDIGEAYMQFAGSMPVKEKIFDPPWKTAEELRCIISKHGAFGAAFGEMASKVQSVPSPAQAVSQAPSIPSAPSVSPSSSVPPAPSLQEQASKIKDEAKNAGSFAELIAKMKKQN
;
A
#
# COMPACT_ATOMS: atom_id res chain seq x y z
N MET A 1 12.50 -74.60 0.09
CA MET A 1 12.16 -73.35 -0.62
C MET A 1 10.80 -72.91 -0.09
N SER A 2 10.55 -71.77 0.52
CA SER A 2 11.34 -70.70 1.13
C SER A 2 10.29 -69.94 1.94
N ASP A 3 10.34 -70.05 3.27
CA ASP A 3 9.54 -69.21 4.16
C ASP A 3 10.13 -67.80 4.15
N MET A 4 9.43 -66.83 3.54
CA MET A 4 9.70 -65.41 3.74
C MET A 4 8.44 -64.74 4.30
N PRO A 5 8.53 -64.01 5.43
CA PRO A 5 7.42 -63.24 5.96
C PRO A 5 7.13 -62.00 5.08
N PRO A 6 5.90 -61.48 5.10
CA PRO A 6 5.50 -60.35 4.26
C PRO A 6 6.26 -59.08 4.66
N GLY A 7 6.88 -58.45 3.66
CA GLY A 7 7.66 -57.22 3.82
C GLY A 7 6.84 -56.05 4.37
N LEU A 8 7.45 -55.29 5.28
CA LEU A 8 6.89 -54.07 5.84
C LEU A 8 6.62 -53.02 4.74
N PRO A 9 5.57 -52.18 4.89
CA PRO A 9 5.20 -51.19 3.89
C PRO A 9 6.23 -50.04 3.78
N PRO A 10 6.28 -49.33 2.64
CA PRO A 10 7.43 -48.52 2.17
C PRO A 10 7.69 -47.23 2.96
N PHE A 11 7.07 -47.05 4.12
CA PHE A 11 7.25 -45.88 4.99
C PHE A 11 8.32 -46.10 6.07
N MET A 12 8.88 -47.31 6.20
CA MET A 12 9.87 -47.64 7.24
C MET A 12 11.31 -47.84 6.70
N THR A 13 11.57 -47.56 5.43
CA THR A 13 12.93 -47.58 4.83
C THR A 13 13.53 -46.19 4.60
N SER A 14 12.91 -45.13 5.11
CA SER A 14 13.55 -43.82 5.19
C SER A 14 14.65 -43.86 6.25
N GLN A 15 15.85 -44.28 5.84
CA GLN A 15 17.08 -43.74 6.41
C GLN A 15 16.84 -42.26 6.63
N ALA A 16 17.05 -41.80 7.85
CA ALA A 16 17.04 -40.39 8.20
C ALA A 16 17.96 -39.67 7.22
N GLY A 17 17.36 -39.08 6.18
CA GLY A 17 18.02 -38.20 5.25
C GLY A 17 18.53 -37.06 6.10
N GLY A 18 19.84 -37.07 6.34
CA GLY A 18 20.53 -35.96 6.97
C GLY A 18 20.15 -34.66 6.26
N PRO A 19 20.29 -33.51 6.95
CA PRO A 19 19.98 -32.22 6.35
C PRO A 19 20.63 -32.15 4.96
N PRO A 20 19.91 -31.61 3.95
CA PRO A 20 20.37 -31.63 2.57
C PRO A 20 21.81 -31.12 2.52
N PRO A 21 22.69 -31.74 1.70
CA PRO A 21 24.07 -31.31 1.60
C PRO A 21 24.06 -29.82 1.30
N MET A 22 24.65 -29.03 2.21
CA MET A 22 24.80 -27.59 2.00
C MET A 22 25.58 -27.43 0.71
N ALA A 23 24.88 -27.10 -0.37
CA ALA A 23 25.48 -26.73 -1.62
C ALA A 23 26.44 -25.58 -1.29
N SER A 24 27.72 -25.83 -1.57
CA SER A 24 28.83 -24.90 -1.39
C SER A 24 28.48 -23.55 -2.03
N GLY A 25 28.27 -22.52 -1.20
CA GLY A 25 28.08 -21.15 -1.71
C GLY A 25 27.47 -20.13 -0.75
N GLY A 26 26.81 -20.54 0.34
CA GLY A 26 26.25 -19.61 1.33
C GLY A 26 26.70 -19.95 2.75
N SER A 27 27.42 -19.05 3.41
CA SER A 27 27.70 -19.20 4.85
C SER A 27 26.38 -19.13 5.63
N PHE A 28 26.21 -19.96 6.67
CA PHE A 28 25.04 -19.91 7.56
C PHE A 28 24.70 -18.49 8.04
N ALA A 29 25.73 -17.66 8.27
CA ALA A 29 25.57 -16.24 8.62
C ALA A 29 24.89 -15.42 7.50
N GLN A 30 25.16 -15.71 6.23
CA GLN A 30 24.49 -15.07 5.10
C GLN A 30 23.01 -15.47 5.03
N SER A 31 22.68 -16.74 5.29
CA SER A 31 21.29 -17.21 5.35
C SER A 31 20.51 -16.55 6.50
N LEU A 32 21.12 -16.40 7.68
CA LEU A 32 20.51 -15.68 8.80
C LEU A 32 20.33 -14.19 8.51
N GLY A 33 21.33 -13.53 7.92
CA GLY A 33 21.23 -12.12 7.51
C GLY A 33 20.14 -11.89 6.46
N ALA A 34 20.02 -12.81 5.51
CA ALA A 34 18.97 -12.79 4.49
C ALA A 34 17.57 -12.92 5.11
N PHE A 35 17.41 -13.86 6.05
CA PHE A 35 16.16 -14.05 6.78
C PHE A 35 15.79 -12.82 7.62
N GLY A 36 16.74 -12.21 8.34
CA GLY A 36 16.51 -10.99 9.12
C GLY A 36 16.09 -9.81 8.25
N THR A 37 16.70 -9.65 7.07
CA THR A 37 16.31 -8.60 6.12
C THR A 37 14.90 -8.83 5.58
N MET A 38 14.55 -10.09 5.28
CA MET A 38 13.20 -10.45 4.83
C MET A 38 12.14 -10.18 5.89
N LEU A 39 12.41 -10.56 7.14
CA LEU A 39 11.51 -10.29 8.26
C LEU A 39 11.26 -8.79 8.44
N LYS A 40 12.30 -7.96 8.32
CA LYS A 40 12.15 -6.50 8.40
C LYS A 40 11.26 -5.95 7.27
N ILE A 41 11.38 -6.47 6.05
CA ILE A 41 10.49 -6.09 4.94
C ILE A 41 9.05 -6.47 5.29
N GLN A 42 8.81 -7.71 5.74
CA GLN A 42 7.46 -8.19 6.09
C GLN A 42 6.84 -7.42 7.27
N GLU A 43 7.62 -7.09 8.28
CA GLU A 43 7.20 -6.24 9.40
C GLU A 43 6.84 -4.83 8.91
N THR A 44 7.65 -4.25 8.02
CA THR A 44 7.38 -2.92 7.46
C THR A 44 6.12 -2.92 6.60
N ILE A 45 5.88 -3.97 5.80
CA ILE A 45 4.61 -4.16 5.06
C ILE A 45 3.44 -4.18 6.05
N SER A 46 3.54 -5.01 7.09
CA SER A 46 2.45 -5.23 8.04
C SER A 46 2.11 -4.00 8.89
N THR A 47 3.07 -3.11 9.10
CA THR A 47 2.88 -1.85 9.83
C THR A 47 2.42 -0.70 8.93
N ARG A 48 2.93 -0.62 7.70
CA ARG A 48 2.67 0.51 6.79
C ARG A 48 1.39 0.34 5.98
N PHE A 49 1.05 -0.87 5.55
CA PHE A 49 -0.11 -1.07 4.67
C PHE A 49 -1.43 -0.70 5.32
N PRO A 50 -1.75 -1.10 6.57
CA PRO A 50 -3.05 -0.80 7.17
C PRO A 50 -3.38 0.70 7.30
N ILE A 51 -2.36 1.56 7.39
CA ILE A 51 -2.50 3.03 7.44
C ILE A 51 -2.40 3.70 6.06
N SER A 52 -2.28 2.90 5.00
CA SER A 52 -2.10 3.33 3.61
C SER A 52 -3.35 3.13 2.76
N LYS A 53 -4.51 2.94 3.38
CA LYS A 53 -5.81 2.78 2.70
C LYS A 53 -6.05 3.91 1.71
N VAL A 54 -6.64 3.57 0.56
CA VAL A 54 -6.93 4.55 -0.50
C VAL A 54 -8.44 4.63 -0.74
N PRO A 55 -9.04 5.83 -0.75
CA PRO A 55 -10.46 5.96 -1.02
C PRO A 55 -10.75 5.64 -2.49
N TRP A 56 -11.93 5.06 -2.74
CA TRP A 56 -12.30 4.59 -4.07
C TRP A 56 -12.32 5.67 -5.12
N LYS A 57 -12.67 6.92 -4.76
CA LYS A 57 -12.56 8.07 -5.65
C LYS A 57 -11.17 8.20 -6.28
N ASP A 58 -10.10 8.01 -5.50
CA ASP A 58 -8.72 8.11 -5.98
C ASP A 58 -8.29 6.84 -6.73
N THR A 59 -8.69 5.66 -6.24
CA THR A 59 -8.51 4.40 -6.97
C THR A 59 -9.18 4.45 -8.35
N ARG A 60 -10.36 5.06 -8.44
CA ARG A 60 -11.12 5.24 -9.68
C ARG A 60 -10.39 6.14 -10.66
N VAL A 61 -9.76 7.22 -10.20
CA VAL A 61 -8.92 8.07 -11.05
C VAL A 61 -7.77 7.26 -11.65
N PHE A 62 -7.12 6.40 -10.84
CA PHE A 62 -6.08 5.49 -11.31
C PHE A 62 -6.60 4.47 -12.33
N LEU A 63 -7.76 3.85 -12.09
CA LEU A 63 -8.35 2.90 -13.03
C LEU A 63 -8.78 3.58 -14.35
N ARG A 64 -9.36 4.79 -14.29
CA ARG A 64 -9.79 5.52 -15.49
C ARG A 64 -8.62 6.01 -16.37
N ALA A 65 -7.40 6.04 -15.82
CA ALA A 65 -6.21 6.35 -16.59
C ALA A 65 -5.86 5.18 -17.54
N HIS A 66 -5.87 5.44 -18.85
CA HIS A 66 -5.74 4.42 -19.89
C HIS A 66 -4.42 4.50 -20.69
N THR A 67 -3.47 5.32 -20.23
CA THR A 67 -2.10 5.38 -20.76
C THR A 67 -1.10 5.33 -19.61
N ILE A 68 0.12 4.85 -19.87
CA ILE A 68 1.18 4.74 -18.86
C ILE A 68 1.49 6.12 -18.26
N GLU A 69 1.54 7.16 -19.10
CA GLU A 69 1.82 8.53 -18.69
C GLU A 69 0.71 9.07 -17.78
N SER A 70 -0.56 8.83 -18.16
CA SER A 70 -1.71 9.23 -17.36
C SER A 70 -1.70 8.54 -15.99
N ILE A 71 -1.43 7.23 -15.97
CA ILE A 71 -1.32 6.45 -14.71
C ILE A 71 -0.19 7.01 -13.85
N ARG A 72 0.99 7.25 -14.44
CA ARG A 72 2.16 7.79 -13.72
C ARG A 72 1.93 9.18 -13.15
N SER A 73 1.05 9.97 -13.77
CA SER A 73 0.68 11.31 -13.28
C SER A 73 -0.26 11.29 -12.08
N THR A 74 -0.88 10.14 -11.78
CA THR A 74 -1.83 10.06 -10.66
C THR A 74 -1.12 10.14 -9.30
N PRO A 75 -1.74 10.81 -8.30
CA PRO A 75 -1.22 10.83 -6.93
C PRO A 75 -1.05 9.42 -6.33
N LEU A 76 -1.98 8.52 -6.64
CA LEU A 76 -1.93 7.12 -6.20
C LEU A 76 -0.66 6.41 -6.70
N TYR A 77 -0.31 6.53 -7.98
CA TYR A 77 0.92 5.94 -8.50
C TYR A 77 2.14 6.49 -7.76
N GLY A 78 2.24 7.82 -7.62
CA GLY A 78 3.35 8.45 -6.92
C GLY A 78 3.44 8.09 -5.43
N PHE A 79 2.31 7.84 -4.78
CA PHE A 79 2.25 7.29 -3.43
C PHE A 79 2.74 5.84 -3.39
N MET A 80 2.21 4.98 -4.26
CA MET A 80 2.57 3.56 -4.34
C MET A 80 4.09 3.39 -4.55
N MET A 81 4.70 4.08 -5.51
CA MET A 81 6.14 3.94 -5.76
C MET A 81 6.99 4.37 -4.55
N ARG A 82 6.57 5.41 -3.80
CA ARG A 82 7.23 5.82 -2.56
C ARG A 82 7.05 4.80 -1.45
N LEU A 83 5.83 4.31 -1.25
CA LEU A 83 5.53 3.31 -0.23
C LEU A 83 6.36 2.04 -0.42
N PHE A 84 6.44 1.51 -1.65
CA PHE A 84 7.22 0.31 -1.94
C PHE A 84 8.73 0.53 -1.76
N LYS A 85 9.22 1.74 -2.08
CA LYS A 85 10.60 2.13 -1.78
C LYS A 85 10.86 2.18 -0.27
N ASP A 86 9.98 2.81 0.50
CA ASP A 86 10.10 2.96 1.95
C ASP A 86 10.04 1.61 2.69
N VAL A 87 9.28 0.65 2.14
CA VAL A 87 9.21 -0.73 2.63
C VAL A 87 10.48 -1.54 2.33
N GLY A 88 11.32 -1.07 1.41
CA GLY A 88 12.57 -1.73 1.01
C GLY A 88 12.43 -2.68 -0.19
N LEU A 89 11.36 -2.55 -0.98
CA LEU A 89 11.16 -3.33 -2.21
C LEU A 89 11.82 -2.68 -3.44
N GLY A 90 12.42 -1.50 -3.28
CA GLY A 90 13.20 -0.82 -4.30
C GLY A 90 12.38 0.16 -5.16
N ASP A 91 13.04 0.67 -6.21
CA ASP A 91 12.47 1.66 -7.12
C ASP A 91 11.62 0.99 -8.20
N MET A 92 10.36 0.69 -7.86
CA MET A 92 9.40 0.11 -8.78
C MET A 92 8.97 1.13 -9.86
N GLN A 93 8.66 0.64 -11.07
CA GLN A 93 8.19 1.46 -12.19
C GLN A 93 7.16 0.72 -13.03
N LEU A 94 6.07 1.38 -13.41
CA LEU A 94 5.12 0.83 -14.38
C LEU A 94 5.74 0.87 -15.79
N ILE A 95 5.91 -0.28 -16.44
CA ILE A 95 6.51 -0.40 -17.79
C ILE A 95 5.54 -0.88 -18.86
N GLY A 96 4.39 -1.42 -18.44
CA GLY A 96 3.37 -1.92 -19.36
C GLY A 96 1.98 -1.78 -18.77
N TYR A 97 1.01 -1.51 -19.64
CA TYR A 97 -0.40 -1.37 -19.28
C TYR A 97 -1.29 -1.96 -20.37
N ALA A 98 -2.31 -2.68 -19.94
CA ALA A 98 -3.52 -2.96 -20.71
C ALA A 98 -4.72 -2.87 -19.74
N PRO A 99 -5.97 -2.75 -20.24
CA PRO A 99 -7.13 -2.79 -19.35
C PRO A 99 -7.08 -4.01 -18.43
N MET A 100 -7.20 -3.79 -17.12
CA MET A 100 -7.07 -4.80 -16.05
C MET A 100 -5.68 -5.43 -15.85
N HIS A 101 -4.65 -5.01 -16.59
CA HIS A 101 -3.30 -5.57 -16.48
C HIS A 101 -2.23 -4.48 -16.33
N TYR A 102 -1.48 -4.53 -15.24
CA TYR A 102 -0.37 -3.62 -14.95
C TYR A 102 0.92 -4.40 -14.86
N VAL A 103 1.96 -3.95 -15.55
CA VAL A 103 3.29 -4.59 -15.50
C VAL A 103 4.28 -3.64 -14.87
N PHE A 104 4.77 -4.01 -13.69
CA PHE A 104 5.77 -3.27 -12.94
C PHE A 104 7.15 -3.91 -13.11
N ALA A 105 8.19 -3.10 -13.24
CA ALA A 105 9.57 -3.52 -13.21
C ALA A 105 10.26 -2.97 -11.95
N VAL A 106 11.18 -3.74 -11.40
CA VAL A 106 12.03 -3.32 -10.27
C VAL A 106 13.50 -3.49 -10.67
N PRO A 107 14.13 -2.43 -11.24
CA PRO A 107 15.56 -2.44 -11.52
C PRO A 107 16.36 -2.66 -10.23
N GLY A 108 17.34 -3.56 -10.27
CA GLY A 108 18.18 -3.85 -9.10
C GLY A 108 17.40 -4.36 -7.88
N CYS A 109 16.39 -5.21 -8.11
CA CYS A 109 15.45 -5.64 -7.08
C CYS A 109 16.14 -6.08 -5.76
N PRO A 110 15.90 -5.36 -4.64
CA PRO A 110 16.54 -5.66 -3.36
C PRO A 110 16.27 -7.08 -2.88
N VAL A 111 15.06 -7.57 -3.08
CA VAL A 111 14.65 -8.92 -2.67
C VAL A 111 15.49 -10.00 -3.34
N CYS A 112 15.78 -9.81 -4.63
CA CYS A 112 16.59 -10.78 -5.36
C CYS A 112 18.08 -10.71 -4.97
N ASN A 113 18.55 -9.59 -4.41
CA ASN A 113 19.90 -9.44 -3.83
C ASN A 113 20.04 -10.08 -2.44
N ILE A 114 18.94 -10.31 -1.71
CA ILE A 114 18.94 -10.98 -0.39
C ILE A 114 19.43 -12.44 -0.51
N TYR A 115 19.18 -13.09 -1.65
CA TYR A 115 19.53 -14.49 -1.89
C TYR A 115 20.61 -14.64 -2.98
N PRO A 116 21.90 -14.33 -2.67
CA PRO A 116 22.96 -14.36 -3.66
C PRO A 116 23.22 -15.76 -4.23
N ALA A 117 23.05 -16.82 -3.43
CA ALA A 117 23.33 -18.20 -3.81
C ALA A 117 22.23 -18.89 -4.64
N LEU A 118 21.05 -18.28 -4.77
CA LEU A 118 19.94 -18.83 -5.55
C LEU A 118 20.04 -18.40 -7.02
N HIS A 119 19.90 -19.36 -7.93
CA HIS A 119 19.97 -19.18 -9.39
C HIS A 119 18.92 -20.07 -10.08
N ASN A 120 18.49 -19.68 -11.28
CA ASN A 120 17.48 -20.36 -12.10
C ASN A 120 16.12 -20.56 -11.40
N GLN A 121 15.75 -19.61 -10.54
CA GLN A 121 14.44 -19.61 -9.89
C GLN A 121 13.98 -18.20 -9.56
N LYS A 122 12.66 -18.01 -9.55
CA LYS A 122 11.98 -16.78 -9.12
C LYS A 122 11.99 -16.70 -7.60
N VAL A 123 12.57 -15.64 -7.05
CA VAL A 123 12.80 -15.48 -5.59
C VAL A 123 12.10 -14.25 -5.02
N CYS A 124 11.49 -13.42 -5.86
CA CYS A 124 10.98 -12.13 -5.45
C CYS A 124 9.54 -12.19 -4.90
N VAL A 125 9.25 -13.25 -4.13
CA VAL A 125 7.92 -13.59 -3.54
C VAL A 125 7.40 -12.49 -2.61
N ALA A 126 8.27 -11.84 -1.83
CA ALA A 126 7.87 -10.72 -0.98
C ALA A 126 7.34 -9.53 -1.80
N THR A 127 7.84 -9.33 -3.02
CA THR A 127 7.37 -8.25 -3.90
C THR A 127 6.01 -8.62 -4.51
N THR A 128 5.81 -9.87 -4.93
CA THR A 128 4.50 -10.33 -5.41
C THR A 128 3.44 -10.27 -4.32
N ASP A 129 3.78 -10.68 -3.09
CA ASP A 129 2.88 -10.62 -1.94
C ASP A 129 2.52 -9.17 -1.59
N ALA A 130 3.51 -8.28 -1.51
CA ALA A 130 3.27 -6.87 -1.25
C ALA A 130 2.37 -6.21 -2.32
N LEU A 131 2.59 -6.50 -3.60
CA LEU A 131 1.73 -6.01 -4.67
C LEU A 131 0.30 -6.55 -4.53
N HIS A 132 0.15 -7.86 -4.29
CA HIS A 132 -1.15 -8.49 -4.11
C HIS A 132 -1.89 -7.88 -2.91
N ARG A 133 -1.24 -7.77 -1.76
CA ARG A 133 -1.80 -7.17 -0.54
C ARG A 133 -2.16 -5.71 -0.75
N PHE A 134 -1.31 -4.92 -1.41
CA PHE A 134 -1.63 -3.51 -1.65
C PHE A 134 -2.88 -3.36 -2.53
N PHE A 135 -2.97 -4.07 -3.65
CA PHE A 135 -4.14 -4.00 -4.53
C PHE A 135 -5.40 -4.55 -3.84
N LYS A 136 -5.29 -5.70 -3.17
CA LYS A 136 -6.43 -6.37 -2.55
C LYS A 136 -6.91 -5.69 -1.28
N GLU A 137 -6.00 -5.39 -0.36
CA GLU A 137 -6.34 -4.84 0.96
C GLU A 137 -6.51 -3.33 0.86
N GLU A 138 -5.56 -2.61 0.26
CA GLU A 138 -5.51 -1.13 0.33
C GLU A 138 -6.31 -0.43 -0.75
N LEU A 139 -6.40 -1.03 -1.95
CA LEU A 139 -7.24 -0.52 -3.05
C LEU A 139 -8.61 -1.21 -3.13
N GLU A 140 -8.82 -2.28 -2.36
CA GLU A 140 -10.03 -3.13 -2.40
C GLU A 140 -10.32 -3.71 -3.80
N LEU A 141 -9.25 -4.04 -4.53
CA LEU A 141 -9.27 -4.64 -5.86
C LEU A 141 -8.80 -6.08 -5.81
N GLU A 142 -9.71 -7.02 -6.04
CA GLU A 142 -9.34 -8.42 -6.22
C GLU A 142 -8.42 -8.56 -7.44
N CYS A 143 -7.27 -9.22 -7.25
CA CYS A 143 -6.24 -9.32 -8.26
C CYS A 143 -5.39 -10.59 -8.11
N MET A 144 -4.67 -10.91 -9.17
CA MET A 144 -3.61 -11.92 -9.18
C MET A 144 -2.30 -11.23 -9.53
N VAL A 145 -1.23 -11.57 -8.81
CA VAL A 145 0.10 -11.04 -9.07
C VAL A 145 1.05 -12.17 -9.39
N GLU A 146 1.76 -12.04 -10.51
CA GLU A 146 2.73 -13.02 -10.98
C GLU A 146 4.07 -12.35 -11.24
N GLU A 147 5.16 -12.95 -10.75
CA GLU A 147 6.51 -12.63 -11.20
C GLU A 147 6.72 -13.23 -12.59
N THR A 148 6.76 -12.38 -13.62
CA THR A 148 6.90 -12.80 -15.03
C THR A 148 8.36 -13.01 -15.42
N GLU A 149 9.25 -12.12 -14.98
CA GLU A 149 10.70 -12.20 -15.20
C GLU A 149 11.43 -11.94 -13.89
N CYS A 150 12.58 -12.60 -13.68
CA CYS A 150 13.42 -12.45 -12.50
C CYS A 150 14.89 -12.34 -12.90
N VAL A 151 15.66 -11.48 -12.25
CA VAL A 151 17.12 -11.40 -12.44
C VAL A 151 17.82 -12.71 -12.10
N LYS A 152 17.27 -13.48 -11.16
CA LYS A 152 17.78 -14.81 -10.80
C LYS A 152 17.34 -15.92 -11.75
N ASP A 153 16.43 -15.64 -12.67
CA ASP A 153 15.86 -16.58 -13.64
C ASP A 153 16.02 -16.06 -15.07
N SER A 154 17.26 -15.72 -15.45
CA SER A 154 17.67 -15.23 -16.79
C SER A 154 17.08 -13.89 -17.26
N GLY A 155 16.24 -13.23 -16.46
CA GLY A 155 15.69 -11.91 -16.77
C GLY A 155 16.72 -10.79 -16.59
N ALA A 156 16.59 -9.71 -17.37
CA ALA A 156 17.43 -8.53 -17.19
C ALA A 156 17.00 -7.69 -15.97
N VAL A 157 15.70 -7.70 -15.67
CA VAL A 157 15.05 -6.96 -14.58
C VAL A 157 13.90 -7.80 -14.03
N CYS A 158 13.58 -7.69 -12.74
CA CYS A 158 12.42 -8.37 -12.19
C CYS A 158 11.13 -7.66 -12.65
N LYS A 159 10.19 -8.40 -13.24
CA LYS A 159 8.91 -7.87 -13.73
C LYS A 159 7.73 -8.60 -13.09
N PHE A 160 6.75 -7.83 -12.66
CA PHE A 160 5.57 -8.31 -11.95
C PHE A 160 4.32 -7.88 -12.71
N LYS A 161 3.47 -8.84 -13.06
CA LYS A 161 2.18 -8.59 -13.71
C LYS A 161 1.07 -8.66 -12.67
N VAL A 162 0.35 -7.56 -12.48
CA VAL A 162 -0.87 -7.48 -11.70
C VAL A 162 -2.05 -7.59 -12.65
N SER A 163 -2.91 -8.58 -12.46
CA SER A 163 -4.13 -8.80 -13.23
C SER A 163 -5.34 -8.63 -12.33
N LEU A 164 -6.16 -7.62 -12.59
CA LEU A 164 -7.37 -7.33 -11.81
C LEU A 164 -8.51 -8.27 -12.20
N GLN A 165 -9.32 -8.67 -11.22
CA GLN A 165 -10.58 -9.34 -11.46
C GLN A 165 -11.60 -8.30 -11.99
N PRO A 166 -12.21 -8.51 -13.18
CA PRO A 166 -13.06 -7.51 -13.80
C PRO A 166 -14.23 -7.04 -12.93
N ILE A 167 -14.94 -7.96 -12.26
CA ILE A 167 -16.11 -7.61 -11.43
C ILE A 167 -15.72 -6.68 -10.27
N SER A 168 -14.64 -6.99 -9.54
CA SER A 168 -14.15 -6.15 -8.44
C SER A 168 -13.68 -4.79 -8.97
N ALA A 169 -12.94 -4.77 -10.08
CA ALA A 169 -12.50 -3.52 -10.69
C ALA A 169 -13.68 -2.64 -11.15
N TYR A 170 -14.73 -3.22 -11.75
CA TYR A 170 -15.92 -2.47 -12.17
C TYR A 170 -16.70 -1.87 -11.00
N GLN A 171 -16.72 -2.52 -9.83
CA GLN A 171 -17.38 -1.97 -8.64
C GLN A 171 -16.74 -0.65 -8.19
N VAL A 172 -15.41 -0.53 -8.30
CA VAL A 172 -14.67 0.68 -7.94
C VAL A 172 -14.66 1.70 -9.09
N LEU A 173 -14.46 1.23 -10.32
CA LEU A 173 -14.36 2.06 -11.54
C LEU A 173 -15.65 2.82 -11.83
N LEU A 174 -16.80 2.17 -11.68
CA LEU A 174 -18.10 2.69 -12.12
C LEU A 174 -18.82 3.44 -11.01
N ASP A 175 -19.01 4.74 -11.22
CA ASP A 175 -19.85 5.56 -10.36
C ASP A 175 -21.33 5.49 -10.77
N GLU A 176 -22.20 6.20 -10.05
CA GLU A 176 -23.64 6.24 -10.33
C GLU A 176 -23.96 6.72 -11.75
N ASN A 177 -23.19 7.68 -12.28
CA ASN A 177 -23.41 8.21 -13.63
C ASN A 177 -23.02 7.18 -14.70
N ASP A 178 -21.94 6.43 -14.49
CA ASP A 178 -21.55 5.36 -15.42
C ASP A 178 -22.62 4.27 -15.48
N ARG A 179 -23.21 3.91 -14.33
CA ARG A 179 -24.32 2.95 -14.24
C ARG A 179 -25.58 3.45 -14.94
N LEU A 180 -25.85 4.76 -14.89
CA LEU A 180 -26.94 5.37 -15.66
C LEU A 180 -26.68 5.24 -17.17
N ILE A 181 -25.46 5.54 -17.63
CA ILE A 181 -25.07 5.41 -19.04
C ILE A 181 -25.23 3.95 -19.51
N LEU A 182 -24.75 2.97 -18.73
CA LEU A 182 -24.91 1.54 -19.03
C LEU A 182 -26.38 1.10 -19.07
N SER A 183 -27.24 1.75 -18.27
CA SER A 183 -28.69 1.52 -18.27
C SER A 183 -29.43 2.23 -19.42
N GLY A 184 -28.72 2.93 -20.31
CA GLY A 184 -29.31 3.70 -21.41
C GLY A 184 -29.96 5.03 -20.97
N LYS A 185 -29.70 5.49 -19.75
CA LYS A 185 -30.21 6.76 -19.22
C LYS A 185 -29.11 7.82 -19.26
N ARG A 186 -29.44 9.02 -19.75
CA ARG A 186 -28.51 10.15 -19.71
C ARG A 186 -28.41 10.70 -18.28
N PRO A 187 -27.20 10.81 -17.69
CA PRO A 187 -27.02 11.47 -16.40
C PRO A 187 -27.51 12.92 -16.42
N PRO A 188 -28.22 13.39 -15.37
CA PRO A 188 -28.67 14.76 -15.29
C PRO A 188 -27.49 15.72 -15.10
N ALA A 189 -27.55 16.90 -15.73
CA ALA A 189 -26.55 17.98 -15.60
C ALA A 189 -25.10 17.66 -16.00
N MET A 190 -24.88 16.63 -16.83
CA MET A 190 -23.53 16.28 -17.33
C MET A 190 -23.20 16.98 -18.67
N GLU A 191 -22.03 17.60 -18.70
CA GLU A 191 -21.44 18.21 -19.91
C GLU A 191 -21.19 17.17 -21.00
N GLN A 192 -21.33 17.57 -22.26
CA GLN A 192 -21.19 16.64 -23.39
C GLN A 192 -19.76 16.06 -23.51
N SER A 193 -18.74 16.85 -23.18
CA SER A 193 -17.34 16.41 -23.17
C SER A 193 -17.09 15.32 -22.13
N GLU A 194 -17.66 15.45 -20.92
CA GLU A 194 -17.54 14.45 -19.87
C GLU A 194 -18.26 13.16 -20.27
N LEU A 195 -19.45 13.26 -20.87
CA LEU A 195 -20.20 12.11 -21.38
C LEU A 195 -19.37 11.32 -22.40
N VAL A 196 -18.74 12.00 -23.36
CA VAL A 196 -17.89 11.37 -24.37
C VAL A 196 -16.71 10.65 -23.73
N SER A 197 -16.02 11.29 -22.78
CA SER A 197 -14.90 10.69 -22.05
C SER A 197 -15.32 9.43 -21.26
N ARG A 198 -16.49 9.47 -20.61
CA ARG A 198 -17.02 8.30 -19.87
C ARG A 198 -17.39 7.16 -20.82
N VAL A 199 -18.05 7.45 -21.93
CA VAL A 199 -18.38 6.42 -22.94
C VAL A 199 -17.10 5.79 -23.50
N GLU A 200 -16.06 6.59 -23.77
CA GLU A 200 -14.76 6.08 -24.21
C GLU A 200 -14.14 5.13 -23.18
N ILE A 201 -14.13 5.51 -21.89
CA ILE A 201 -13.65 4.62 -20.81
C ILE A 201 -14.44 3.32 -20.77
N LEU A 202 -15.78 3.39 -20.83
CA LEU A 202 -16.64 2.21 -20.85
C LEU A 202 -16.37 1.30 -22.06
N THR A 203 -16.01 1.88 -23.22
CA THR A 203 -15.61 1.12 -24.41
C THR A 203 -14.21 0.49 -24.27
N ILE A 204 -13.24 1.20 -23.70
CA ILE A 204 -11.89 0.67 -23.40
C ILE A 204 -12.00 -0.56 -22.50
N TYR A 205 -12.86 -0.49 -21.49
CA TYR A 205 -13.16 -1.58 -20.56
C TYR A 205 -14.11 -2.64 -21.12
N LYS A 206 -14.48 -2.56 -22.41
CA LYS A 206 -15.37 -3.53 -23.07
C LYS A 206 -16.69 -3.71 -22.32
N LEU A 207 -17.23 -2.66 -21.71
CA LEU A 207 -18.58 -2.65 -21.16
C LEU A 207 -19.58 -2.18 -22.22
N LEU A 208 -19.16 -1.24 -23.07
CA LEU A 208 -19.89 -0.81 -24.25
C LEU A 208 -19.18 -1.24 -25.53
N ASP A 209 -19.95 -1.66 -26.53
CA ASP A 209 -19.51 -1.82 -27.91
C ASP A 209 -20.45 -1.06 -28.85
N ARG A 210 -19.90 -0.18 -29.68
CA ARG A 210 -20.64 0.68 -30.63
C ARG A 210 -21.85 1.40 -30.00
N GLY A 211 -21.72 1.86 -28.76
CA GLY A 211 -22.77 2.57 -28.03
C GLY A 211 -23.90 1.68 -27.47
N LYS A 212 -23.74 0.35 -27.52
CA LYS A 212 -24.63 -0.63 -26.88
C LYS A 212 -23.89 -1.39 -25.79
N LEU A 213 -24.62 -2.03 -24.87
CA LEU A 213 -24.02 -2.98 -23.94
C LEU A 213 -23.37 -4.12 -24.73
N SER A 214 -22.15 -4.46 -24.32
CA SER A 214 -21.47 -5.67 -24.77
C SER A 214 -21.86 -6.87 -23.90
N ASP A 215 -21.49 -8.08 -24.31
CA ASP A 215 -21.71 -9.30 -23.50
C ASP A 215 -21.16 -9.18 -22.06
N ILE A 216 -19.99 -8.55 -21.90
CA ILE A 216 -19.39 -8.30 -20.59
C ILE A 216 -20.19 -7.25 -19.80
N GLY A 217 -20.66 -6.21 -20.48
CA GLY A 217 -21.53 -5.18 -19.90
C GLY A 217 -22.87 -5.77 -19.45
N GLU A 218 -23.49 -6.63 -20.25
CA GLU A 218 -24.73 -7.33 -19.89
C GLU A 218 -24.52 -8.23 -18.68
N ALA A 219 -23.47 -9.06 -18.67
CA ALA A 219 -23.13 -9.89 -17.52
C ALA A 219 -22.91 -9.04 -16.25
N TYR A 220 -22.17 -7.93 -16.36
CA TYR A 220 -22.00 -7.02 -15.23
C TYR A 220 -23.34 -6.48 -14.72
N MET A 221 -24.22 -6.01 -15.60
CA MET A 221 -25.53 -5.47 -15.21
C MET A 221 -26.43 -6.53 -14.55
N GLN A 222 -26.38 -7.78 -15.02
CA GLN A 222 -27.15 -8.90 -14.47
C GLN A 222 -26.67 -9.34 -13.08
N PHE A 223 -25.35 -9.44 -12.87
CA PHE A 223 -24.79 -10.05 -11.66
C PHE A 223 -24.31 -9.04 -10.61
N ALA A 224 -23.93 -7.82 -11.01
CA ALA A 224 -23.29 -6.86 -10.11
C ALA A 224 -23.83 -5.43 -10.19
N GLY A 225 -24.50 -5.04 -11.27
CA GLY A 225 -25.00 -3.68 -11.48
C GLY A 225 -26.04 -3.21 -10.44
N SER A 226 -26.77 -4.15 -9.84
CA SER A 226 -27.80 -3.89 -8.82
C SER A 226 -27.30 -3.98 -7.37
N MET A 227 -26.03 -4.34 -7.14
CA MET A 227 -25.51 -4.42 -5.78
C MET A 227 -25.36 -3.00 -5.19
N PRO A 228 -25.97 -2.72 -4.02
CA PRO A 228 -25.79 -1.45 -3.34
C PRO A 228 -24.37 -1.40 -2.76
N VAL A 229 -23.49 -0.66 -3.43
CA VAL A 229 -22.11 -0.49 -2.99
C VAL A 229 -22.00 0.84 -2.24
N LYS A 230 -21.67 0.77 -0.95
CA LYS A 230 -21.41 1.96 -0.14
C LYS A 230 -19.93 2.30 -0.23
N GLU A 231 -19.62 3.38 -0.95
CA GLU A 231 -18.26 3.91 -1.03
C GLU A 231 -17.84 4.45 0.35
N LYS A 232 -16.65 4.03 0.81
CA LYS A 232 -16.06 4.54 2.05
C LYS A 232 -15.43 5.90 1.77
N ILE A 233 -15.83 6.91 2.52
CA ILE A 233 -15.33 8.28 2.38
C ILE A 233 -14.31 8.54 3.49
N PHE A 234 -13.05 8.72 3.10
CA PHE A 234 -11.97 9.13 3.98
C PHE A 234 -10.90 9.84 3.16
N ASP A 235 -9.98 10.53 3.84
CA ASP A 235 -8.92 11.29 3.19
C ASP A 235 -7.80 10.37 2.68
N PRO A 236 -7.27 10.61 1.46
CA PRO A 236 -6.19 9.79 0.94
C PRO A 236 -4.89 10.02 1.71
N PRO A 237 -3.99 9.02 1.77
CA PRO A 237 -2.81 9.03 2.64
C PRO A 237 -1.77 10.09 2.23
N TRP A 238 -1.85 10.61 1.00
CA TRP A 238 -0.99 11.69 0.51
C TRP A 238 -1.55 13.10 0.72
N LYS A 239 -2.80 13.26 1.18
CA LYS A 239 -3.45 14.58 1.32
C LYS A 239 -2.62 15.55 2.16
N THR A 240 -2.13 15.10 3.32
CA THR A 240 -1.30 15.92 4.20
C THR A 240 -0.01 16.37 3.51
N ALA A 241 0.63 15.49 2.74
CA ALA A 241 1.85 15.84 2.01
C ALA A 241 1.58 16.83 0.87
N GLU A 242 0.43 16.74 0.20
CA GLU A 242 0.01 17.72 -0.82
C GLU A 242 -0.30 19.09 -0.20
N GLU A 243 -1.01 19.13 0.92
CA GLU A 243 -1.28 20.38 1.64
C GLU A 243 0.03 21.06 2.07
N LEU A 244 0.98 20.30 2.60
CA LEU A 244 2.30 20.82 2.97
C LEU A 244 3.06 21.36 1.77
N ARG A 245 3.04 20.65 0.62
CA ARG A 245 3.66 21.14 -0.62
C ARG A 245 3.00 22.42 -1.12
N CYS A 246 1.68 22.53 -1.00
CA CYS A 246 0.92 23.73 -1.37
C CYS A 246 1.25 24.92 -0.46
N ILE A 247 1.42 24.70 0.85
CA ILE A 247 1.86 25.74 1.79
C ILE A 247 3.28 26.19 1.44
N ILE A 248 4.21 25.25 1.22
CA ILE A 248 5.59 25.55 0.86
C ILE A 248 5.67 26.33 -0.46
N SER A 249 4.90 25.93 -1.47
CA SER A 249 4.89 26.60 -2.78
C SER A 249 4.26 27.99 -2.72
N LYS A 250 3.26 28.21 -1.85
CA LYS A 250 2.65 29.51 -1.63
C LYS A 250 3.51 30.47 -0.82
N HIS A 251 4.25 29.97 0.18
CA HIS A 251 4.91 30.83 1.14
C HIS A 251 6.38 31.12 0.86
N GLY A 252 7.07 30.37 -0.02
CA GLY A 252 8.40 30.68 -0.56
C GLY A 252 9.57 30.83 0.44
N ALA A 253 9.29 31.00 1.74
CA ALA A 253 10.20 31.26 2.82
C ALA A 253 9.85 30.38 4.03
N PHE A 254 10.87 29.71 4.55
CA PHE A 254 10.80 28.66 5.57
C PHE A 254 10.05 29.08 6.85
N GLY A 255 10.09 30.37 7.24
CA GLY A 255 9.53 30.86 8.49
C GLY A 255 7.99 30.97 8.54
N ALA A 256 7.34 31.33 7.43
CA ALA A 256 5.87 31.43 7.38
C ALA A 256 5.22 30.04 7.26
N ALA A 257 5.85 29.14 6.49
CA ALA A 257 5.41 27.76 6.33
C ALA A 257 5.48 26.96 7.65
N PHE A 258 6.48 27.19 8.51
CA PHE A 258 6.64 26.47 9.77
C PHE A 258 5.57 26.81 10.81
N GLY A 259 5.15 28.08 10.88
CA GLY A 259 4.11 28.53 11.82
C GLY A 259 2.73 27.96 11.49
N GLU A 260 2.37 27.92 10.20
CA GLU A 260 1.10 27.35 9.75
C GLU A 260 1.11 25.81 9.80
N MET A 261 2.26 25.19 9.50
CA MET A 261 2.47 23.74 9.62
C MET A 261 2.35 23.24 11.07
N ALA A 262 2.94 23.94 12.03
CA ALA A 262 2.86 23.58 13.45
C ALA A 262 1.42 23.66 13.98
N SER A 263 0.66 24.68 13.55
CA SER A 263 -0.74 24.85 13.94
C SER A 263 -1.65 23.74 13.39
N LYS A 264 -1.37 23.21 12.20
CA LYS A 264 -2.24 22.24 11.52
C LYS A 264 -1.94 20.78 11.91
N VAL A 265 -0.68 20.46 12.19
CA VAL A 265 -0.28 19.13 12.70
C VAL A 265 -0.79 18.89 14.12
N GLN A 266 -0.90 19.92 14.96
CA GLN A 266 -1.49 19.81 16.30
C GLN A 266 -3.02 19.65 16.30
N SER A 267 -3.70 20.02 15.22
CA SER A 267 -5.17 19.92 15.11
C SER A 267 -5.67 18.57 14.59
N VAL A 268 -4.78 17.62 14.26
CA VAL A 268 -5.19 16.26 13.88
C VAL A 268 -5.46 15.45 15.15
N PRO A 269 -6.70 14.95 15.39
CA PRO A 269 -6.98 14.15 16.57
C PRO A 269 -6.21 12.82 16.50
N SER A 270 -5.47 12.53 17.57
CA SER A 270 -4.85 11.23 17.81
C SER A 270 -5.93 10.13 17.95
N PRO A 271 -5.74 8.90 17.44
CA PRO A 271 -6.77 7.85 17.42
C PRO A 271 -6.95 7.16 18.78
N ALA A 272 -7.06 7.94 19.86
CA ALA A 272 -7.34 7.45 21.22
C ALA A 272 -8.70 7.94 21.77
N GLN A 273 -9.53 8.61 20.97
CA GLN A 273 -10.82 9.18 21.43
C GLN A 273 -12.02 8.80 20.57
N ALA A 274 -12.01 7.62 19.96
CA ALA A 274 -13.13 7.10 19.18
C ALA A 274 -13.76 5.83 19.79
N VAL A 275 -13.96 5.78 21.12
CA VAL A 275 -14.93 4.86 21.73
C VAL A 275 -15.51 5.50 22.98
N SER A 276 -16.58 6.30 22.83
CA SER A 276 -17.48 6.65 23.94
C SER A 276 -18.74 7.26 23.35
N GLN A 277 -19.69 6.42 22.94
CA GLN A 277 -21.11 6.78 22.90
C GLN A 277 -21.96 5.50 22.77
N ALA A 278 -22.48 5.04 23.90
CA ALA A 278 -23.68 4.20 23.98
C ALA A 278 -24.51 4.66 25.20
N PRO A 279 -25.84 4.53 25.18
CA PRO A 279 -26.75 5.39 25.94
C PRO A 279 -27.01 4.92 27.38
N SER A 280 -27.31 5.89 28.25
CA SER A 280 -27.83 5.83 29.63
C SER A 280 -29.06 4.91 29.81
N ILE A 281 -29.35 4.26 30.96
CA ILE A 281 -29.92 4.71 32.27
C ILE A 281 -29.99 3.42 33.20
N PRO A 282 -30.23 3.38 34.55
CA PRO A 282 -29.48 3.84 35.74
C PRO A 282 -29.28 2.81 36.92
N SER A 283 -28.48 3.22 37.94
CA SER A 283 -28.57 2.95 39.40
C SER A 283 -28.10 1.62 40.07
N ALA A 284 -26.86 1.67 40.64
CA ALA A 284 -26.41 1.45 42.04
C ALA A 284 -26.68 0.12 42.84
N PRO A 285 -25.93 -0.21 43.93
CA PRO A 285 -24.53 0.12 44.32
C PRO A 285 -23.71 -1.05 44.95
N SER A 286 -22.45 -0.73 45.34
CA SER A 286 -21.55 -1.40 46.33
C SER A 286 -20.78 -2.63 45.82
N VAL A 287 -19.48 -2.88 46.07
CA VAL A 287 -18.62 -2.73 47.27
C VAL A 287 -17.12 -2.70 46.83
N SER A 288 -16.25 -1.94 47.51
CA SER A 288 -14.76 -1.95 47.37
C SER A 288 -14.13 -3.12 48.16
N PRO A 289 -12.91 -3.65 47.85
CA PRO A 289 -11.69 -2.99 48.37
C PRO A 289 -10.34 -3.21 47.58
N SER A 290 -9.54 -2.14 47.59
CA SER A 290 -8.07 -1.96 47.78
C SER A 290 -6.95 -2.87 47.19
N SER A 291 -6.02 -2.16 46.50
CA SER A 291 -4.53 -2.18 46.59
C SER A 291 -3.74 -3.35 45.96
N SER A 292 -2.56 -3.21 45.34
CA SER A 292 -1.71 -2.07 44.98
C SER A 292 -0.62 -2.53 43.98
N VAL A 293 -0.35 -1.76 42.92
CA VAL A 293 0.80 -1.90 41.99
C VAL A 293 1.36 -0.47 41.78
N PRO A 294 2.69 -0.23 41.80
CA PRO A 294 3.27 1.11 41.79
C PRO A 294 3.14 1.82 40.41
N PRO A 295 2.95 3.16 40.36
CA PRO A 295 2.83 3.88 39.10
C PRO A 295 4.20 4.18 38.46
N ALA A 296 4.28 3.96 37.15
CA ALA A 296 5.30 4.46 36.24
C ALA A 296 5.13 5.99 36.00
N PRO A 297 6.20 6.73 35.67
CA PRO A 297 6.21 8.18 35.65
C PRO A 297 5.33 8.77 34.53
N SER A 298 4.64 9.87 34.85
CA SER A 298 3.72 10.57 33.94
C SER A 298 4.47 11.40 32.89
N LEU A 299 3.96 11.36 31.66
CA LEU A 299 4.45 12.07 30.46
C LEU A 299 4.43 13.62 30.55
N GLN A 300 4.09 14.18 31.70
CA GLN A 300 4.07 15.61 31.95
C GLN A 300 5.47 16.16 32.30
N GLU A 301 6.38 15.33 32.82
CA GLU A 301 7.77 15.72 33.12
C GLU A 301 8.70 15.72 31.90
N GLN A 302 8.36 15.02 30.82
CA GLN A 302 9.14 15.08 29.57
C GLN A 302 8.77 16.31 28.71
N ALA A 303 7.54 16.80 28.81
CA ALA A 303 7.08 17.98 28.08
C ALA A 303 7.67 19.30 28.65
N SER A 304 7.95 19.37 29.95
CA SER A 304 8.64 20.51 30.56
C SER A 304 10.12 20.57 30.20
N LYS A 305 10.81 19.42 30.13
CA LYS A 305 12.22 19.36 29.71
C LYS A 305 12.48 19.86 28.28
N ILE A 306 11.58 19.55 27.34
CA ILE A 306 11.71 20.03 25.94
C ILE A 306 11.40 21.52 25.83
N LYS A 307 10.54 22.06 26.71
CA LYS A 307 10.16 23.49 26.71
C LYS A 307 11.24 24.39 27.32
N ASP A 308 12.06 23.87 28.22
CA ASP A 308 13.20 24.59 28.80
C ASP A 308 14.45 24.55 27.90
N GLU A 309 14.66 23.48 27.12
CA GLU A 309 15.74 23.44 26.11
C GLU A 309 15.49 24.40 24.93
N ALA A 310 14.23 24.69 24.59
CA ALA A 310 13.88 25.66 23.55
C ALA A 310 14.07 27.13 23.96
N LYS A 311 14.15 27.43 25.28
CA LYS A 311 14.42 28.80 25.78
C LYS A 311 15.90 29.11 25.96
N ASN A 312 16.76 28.10 25.99
CA ASN A 312 18.22 28.26 26.08
C ASN A 312 18.93 28.25 24.71
N ALA A 313 18.20 28.19 23.60
CA ALA A 313 18.74 28.42 22.26
C ALA A 313 18.94 29.93 22.02
N GLY A 314 19.84 30.53 22.80
CA GLY A 314 20.39 31.85 22.55
C GLY A 314 21.06 31.88 21.17
N SER A 315 20.41 32.59 20.25
CA SER A 315 20.99 33.28 19.11
C SER A 315 22.10 32.55 18.34
N PHE A 316 21.70 31.72 17.38
CA PHE A 316 22.57 31.24 16.29
C PHE A 316 23.28 32.39 15.53
N ALA A 317 22.74 33.61 15.59
CA ALA A 317 23.40 34.82 15.09
C ALA A 317 24.64 35.21 15.89
N GLU A 318 24.70 34.91 17.20
CA GLU A 318 25.87 35.13 18.05
C GLU A 318 27.00 34.12 17.75
N LEU A 319 26.64 32.90 17.38
CA LEU A 319 27.56 31.82 17.01
C LEU A 319 28.24 32.10 15.64
N ILE A 320 27.50 32.67 14.69
CA ILE A 320 28.06 33.13 13.40
C ILE A 320 28.93 34.38 13.57
N ALA A 321 28.57 35.30 14.49
CA ALA A 321 29.39 36.48 14.78
C ALA A 321 30.74 36.13 15.42
N LYS A 322 30.82 35.04 16.21
CA LYS A 322 32.06 34.54 16.81
C LYS A 322 33.00 33.87 15.78
N MET A 323 32.46 33.17 14.79
CA MET A 323 33.29 32.53 13.75
C MET A 323 33.88 33.51 12.74
N LYS A 324 33.29 34.70 12.56
CA LYS A 324 33.83 35.74 11.66
C LYS A 324 34.95 36.60 12.28
N LYS A 325 35.22 36.50 13.57
CA LYS A 325 36.26 37.28 14.27
C LYS A 325 37.59 36.54 14.47
N GLN A 326 37.73 35.33 13.92
CA GLN A 326 38.93 34.49 14.04
C GLN A 326 39.72 34.30 12.73
N ASN A 327 39.53 35.18 11.75
CA ASN A 327 40.48 35.35 10.64
C ASN A 327 41.11 36.74 10.72
#